data_AF-A0A938G0D1-F1
#
_entry.id   AF-A0A938G0D1-F1
#
_cell.length_a   1.000
_cell.length_b   1.000
_cell.length_c   1.000
_cell.angle_alpha   90.00
_cell.angle_beta   90.00
_cell.angle_gamma   90.00
#
_symmetry.space_group_name_H-M   'P 1'
#
loop_
_entity.id
_entity.type
_entity.pdbx_description
1 polymer ?
#
loop_
_entity_poly.entity_id
_entity_poly.type
_entity_poly.pdbx_seq_one_letter_code
_entity_poly.pdbx_strand_id
1 'polypeptide(L)'
;MTALMLLDLHESFSWFVIFANGLAGLWALLAHKFPGLRSRALWWYTGLAQLTVFVQVIFGVALVNREKLEFPAFHAFYGFVGIMAVAIIYSYRNQMRHKLYLLYGLGGLFLMGLGIRALLVGQT
;
A
#
# COMPACT_ATOMS: atom_id res chain seq x y z
N MET A 1 -1.17 -21.88 11.67
CA MET A 1 -1.82 -21.38 10.45
C MET A 1 -1.45 -22.34 9.33
N THR A 2 -2.41 -22.84 8.57
CA THR A 2 -2.12 -23.71 7.41
C THR A 2 -1.73 -22.87 6.20
N ALA A 3 -1.07 -23.46 5.21
CA ALA A 3 -0.68 -22.78 3.96
C ALA A 3 -1.88 -22.11 3.27
N LEU A 4 -3.00 -22.84 3.17
CA LEU A 4 -4.26 -22.36 2.60
C LEU A 4 -4.81 -21.15 3.36
N MET A 5 -4.83 -21.20 4.69
CA MET A 5 -5.30 -20.08 5.50
C MET A 5 -4.44 -18.83 5.34
N LEU A 6 -3.12 -18.99 5.17
CA LEU A 6 -2.21 -17.87 4.93
C LEU A 6 -2.39 -17.27 3.53
N LEU A 7 -2.65 -18.12 2.53
CA LEU A 7 -2.97 -17.70 1.16
C LEU A 7 -4.28 -16.92 1.12
N ASP A 8 -5.35 -17.46 1.71
CA ASP A 8 -6.66 -16.79 1.80
C ASP A 8 -6.54 -15.43 2.49
N LEU A 9 -5.72 -15.37 3.55
CA LEU A 9 -5.44 -14.13 4.26
C LEU A 9 -4.67 -13.14 3.37
N HIS A 10 -3.65 -13.59 2.66
CA HIS A 10 -2.89 -12.74 1.72
C HIS A 10 -3.77 -12.19 0.60
N GLU A 11 -4.63 -13.02 0.00
CA GLU A 11 -5.56 -12.59 -1.04
C GLU A 11 -6.60 -11.61 -0.50
N SER A 12 -7.25 -11.94 0.62
CA SER A 12 -8.28 -11.08 1.22
C SER A 12 -7.69 -9.76 1.70
N PHE A 13 -6.49 -9.78 2.28
CA PHE A 13 -5.83 -8.58 2.80
C PHE A 13 -5.34 -7.66 1.67
N SER A 14 -5.10 -8.19 0.46
CA SER A 14 -4.76 -7.35 -0.71
C SER A 14 -5.82 -6.29 -1.00
N TRP A 15 -7.11 -6.63 -0.89
CA TRP A 15 -8.20 -5.68 -1.04
C TRP A 15 -8.17 -4.60 0.03
N PHE A 16 -7.85 -4.98 1.26
CA PHE A 16 -7.70 -4.03 2.36
C PHE A 16 -6.57 -3.03 2.08
N VAL A 17 -5.43 -3.49 1.56
CA VAL A 17 -4.32 -2.61 1.15
C VAL A 17 -4.76 -1.62 0.06
N ILE A 18 -5.44 -2.12 -0.98
CA ILE A 18 -5.90 -1.33 -2.12
C ILE A 18 -6.86 -0.22 -1.64
N PHE A 19 -7.91 -0.59 -0.92
CA PHE A 19 -8.92 0.37 -0.48
C PHE A 19 -8.37 1.34 0.57
N ALA A 20 -7.58 0.88 1.53
CA ALA A 20 -7.03 1.75 2.57
C ALA A 20 -6.10 2.83 1.98
N ASN A 21 -5.21 2.44 1.07
CA ASN A 21 -4.29 3.40 0.43
C ASN A 21 -5.01 4.29 -0.58
N GLY A 22 -6.00 3.75 -1.31
CA GLY A 22 -6.85 4.53 -2.20
C GLY A 22 -7.64 5.62 -1.47
N LEU A 23 -8.26 5.28 -0.34
CA LEU A 23 -8.98 6.23 0.51
C LEU A 23 -8.05 7.25 1.15
N ALA A 24 -6.85 6.83 1.59
CA ALA A 24 -5.85 7.75 2.15
C ALA A 24 -5.39 8.76 1.10
N GLY A 25 -5.13 8.28 -0.12
CA GLY A 25 -4.78 9.09 -1.27
C GLY A 25 -5.89 10.09 -1.62
N LEU A 26 -7.13 9.61 -1.73
CA LEU A 26 -8.29 10.45 -2.02
C LEU A 26 -8.50 11.52 -0.93
N TRP A 27 -8.45 11.15 0.34
CA TRP A 27 -8.62 12.11 1.44
C TRP A 27 -7.50 13.16 1.42
N ALA A 28 -6.24 12.77 1.22
CA ALA A 28 -5.15 13.72 1.12
C ALA A 28 -5.31 14.67 -0.09
N LEU A 29 -5.74 14.19 -1.26
CA LEU A 29 -6.04 15.04 -2.42
C LEU A 29 -7.20 16.00 -2.15
N LEU A 30 -8.27 15.52 -1.51
CA LEU A 30 -9.38 16.39 -1.12
C LEU A 30 -8.92 17.44 -0.10
N ALA A 31 -8.07 17.08 0.86
CA ALA A 31 -7.49 18.01 1.84
C ALA A 31 -6.51 19.02 1.22
N HIS A 32 -5.94 18.71 0.04
CA HIS A 32 -5.19 19.68 -0.74
C HIS A 32 -6.09 20.83 -1.21
N LYS A 33 -7.24 20.50 -1.82
CA LYS A 33 -8.20 21.48 -2.37
C LYS A 33 -9.09 22.12 -1.30
N PHE A 34 -9.49 21.36 -0.28
CA PHE A 34 -10.43 21.78 0.76
C PHE A 34 -9.74 21.78 2.13
N PRO A 35 -9.33 22.95 2.65
CA PRO A 35 -8.64 23.04 3.94
C PRO A 35 -9.40 22.46 5.13
N GLY A 36 -10.74 22.44 5.08
CA GLY A 36 -11.59 21.85 6.13
C GLY A 36 -11.43 20.34 6.32
N LEU A 37 -10.86 19.63 5.34
CA LEU A 37 -10.58 18.19 5.45
C LEU A 37 -9.21 17.89 6.06
N ARG A 38 -8.42 18.91 6.37
CA ARG A 38 -7.11 18.78 7.01
C ARG A 38 -7.29 18.51 8.49
N SER A 39 -6.94 17.32 8.93
CA SER A 39 -7.06 16.92 10.34
C SER A 39 -5.90 16.02 10.76
N ARG A 40 -5.71 15.87 12.07
CA ARG A 40 -4.75 14.90 12.60
C ARG A 40 -5.13 13.45 12.26
N ALA A 41 -6.42 13.18 12.10
CA ALA A 41 -6.94 11.86 11.73
C ALA A 41 -6.44 11.40 10.35
N LEU A 42 -6.32 12.32 9.38
CA LEU A 42 -5.76 12.03 8.06
C LEU A 42 -4.38 11.37 8.17
N TRP A 43 -3.50 11.90 9.03
CA TRP A 43 -2.12 11.40 9.14
C TRP A 43 -2.04 10.05 9.83
N TRP A 44 -2.85 9.83 10.87
CA TRP A 44 -2.96 8.50 11.50
C TRP A 44 -3.51 7.47 10.52
N TYR A 45 -4.58 7.80 9.80
CA TYR A 45 -5.15 6.93 8.78
C TYR A 45 -4.14 6.60 7.68
N THR A 46 -3.43 7.62 7.16
CA THR A 46 -2.41 7.43 6.12
C THR A 46 -1.27 6.53 6.59
N GLY A 47 -0.79 6.70 7.82
CA GLY A 47 0.23 5.84 8.40
C GLY A 47 -0.23 4.39 8.55
N LEU A 48 -1.46 4.18 9.03
CA LEU A 48 -2.06 2.84 9.15
C LEU A 48 -2.27 2.20 7.77
N ALA A 49 -2.76 2.96 6.78
CA ALA A 49 -2.94 2.49 5.41
C ALA A 49 -1.60 2.07 4.78
N GLN A 50 -0.55 2.87 4.93
CA GLN A 50 0.77 2.52 4.39
C GLN A 50 1.39 1.30 5.11
N LEU A 51 1.12 1.12 6.40
CA LEU A 51 1.58 -0.06 7.15
C LEU A 51 1.02 -1.37 6.56
N THR A 52 -0.19 -1.35 6.01
CA THR A 52 -0.79 -2.54 5.38
C THR A 52 0.06 -3.08 4.23
N VAL A 53 0.80 -2.22 3.50
CA VAL A 53 1.70 -2.66 2.42
C VAL A 53 2.78 -3.59 2.96
N PHE A 54 3.35 -3.27 4.13
CA PHE A 54 4.36 -4.13 4.76
C PHE A 54 3.77 -5.45 5.24
N VAL A 55 2.58 -5.42 5.84
CA VAL A 55 1.88 -6.63 6.29
C VAL A 55 1.61 -7.57 5.11
N GLN A 56 1.15 -7.02 3.97
CA GLN A 56 0.90 -7.80 2.76
C GLN A 56 2.17 -8.47 2.23
N VAL A 57 3.28 -7.75 2.18
CA VAL A 57 4.57 -8.32 1.74
C VAL A 57 5.07 -9.37 2.72
N ILE A 58 4.89 -9.18 4.04
CA ILE A 58 5.25 -10.19 5.03
C ILE A 58 4.48 -11.50 4.80
N PHE A 59 3.17 -11.42 4.49
CA PHE A 59 2.39 -12.61 4.13
C PHE A 59 2.93 -13.28 2.86
N GLY A 60 3.23 -12.51 1.81
CA GLY A 60 3.80 -13.05 0.56
C GLY A 60 5.16 -13.72 0.79
N VAL A 61 6.05 -13.09 1.56
CA VAL A 61 7.37 -13.64 1.91
C VAL A 61 7.23 -14.91 2.74
N ALA A 62 6.25 -14.99 3.65
CA ALA A 62 5.98 -16.20 4.42
C ALA A 62 5.49 -17.35 3.53
N LEU A 63 4.62 -17.10 2.56
CA LEU A 63 4.15 -18.08 1.58
C LEU A 63 5.30 -18.64 0.73
N VAL A 64 6.20 -17.78 0.23
CA VAL A 64 7.36 -18.23 -0.56
C VAL A 64 8.36 -19.02 0.29
N ASN A 65 8.73 -18.50 1.46
CA ASN A 65 9.81 -19.10 2.25
C ASN A 65 9.42 -20.40 2.95
N ARG A 66 8.19 -20.45 3.51
CA ARG A 66 7.71 -21.58 4.32
C ARG A 66 6.97 -22.62 3.48
N GLU A 67 6.07 -22.16 2.62
CA GLU A 67 5.18 -23.04 1.86
C GLU A 67 5.72 -23.35 0.45
N LYS A 68 6.88 -22.78 0.08
CA LYS A 68 7.56 -23.00 -1.20
C LYS A 68 6.69 -22.71 -2.42
N LEU A 69 5.71 -21.82 -2.26
CA LEU A 69 4.92 -21.32 -3.38
C LEU A 69 5.77 -20.39 -4.24
N GLU A 70 5.81 -20.64 -5.54
CA GLU A 70 6.43 -19.74 -6.50
C GLU A 70 5.41 -18.73 -6.99
N PHE A 71 5.71 -17.44 -6.83
CA PHE A 71 4.92 -16.36 -7.41
C PHE A 71 5.58 -15.87 -8.71
N PRO A 72 4.78 -15.39 -9.68
CA PRO A 72 5.31 -14.71 -10.86
C PRO A 72 6.26 -13.56 -10.49
N ALA A 73 7.38 -13.42 -11.20
CA ALA A 73 8.41 -12.42 -10.89
C ALA A 73 7.85 -10.98 -10.82
N PHE A 74 6.87 -10.66 -11.66
CA PHE A 74 6.21 -9.35 -11.65
C PHE A 74 5.36 -9.10 -10.40
N HIS A 75 4.79 -10.13 -9.77
CA HIS A 75 4.06 -9.98 -8.50
C HIS A 75 5.02 -9.53 -7.39
N ALA A 76 6.15 -10.22 -7.24
CA ALA A 76 7.19 -9.85 -6.26
C ALA A 76 7.76 -8.44 -6.52
N PHE A 77 7.93 -8.08 -7.78
CA PHE A 77 8.36 -6.74 -8.19
C PHE A 77 7.41 -5.64 -7.68
N TYR A 78 6.09 -5.78 -7.89
CA TYR A 78 5.14 -4.77 -7.42
C TYR A 78 5.08 -4.67 -5.89
N GLY A 79 5.21 -5.79 -5.17
CA GLY A 79 5.32 -5.79 -3.71
C GLY A 79 6.53 -4.99 -3.22
N PHE A 80 7.71 -5.21 -3.84
CA PHE A 80 8.92 -4.46 -3.53
C PHE A 80 8.79 -2.96 -3.84
N VAL A 81 8.27 -2.62 -5.03
CA VAL A 81 8.03 -1.21 -5.42
C VAL A 81 7.06 -0.54 -4.45
N GLY A 82 6.05 -1.27 -3.93
CA GLY A 82 5.13 -0.76 -2.92
C GLY A 82 5.83 -0.32 -1.63
N ILE A 83 6.70 -1.16 -1.07
CA ILE A 83 7.49 -0.81 0.13
C ILE A 83 8.40 0.40 -0.16
N MET A 84 9.11 0.37 -1.30
CA MET A 84 10.01 1.46 -1.68
C MET A 84 9.26 2.78 -1.87
N ALA A 85 8.06 2.74 -2.45
CA ALA A 85 7.22 3.92 -2.60
C ALA A 85 6.84 4.53 -1.24
N VAL A 86 6.47 3.71 -0.24
CA VAL A 86 6.21 4.22 1.12
C VAL A 86 7.45 4.89 1.71
N ALA A 87 8.63 4.25 1.57
CA ALA A 87 9.88 4.79 2.07
C ALA A 87 10.26 6.13 1.41
N ILE A 88 10.08 6.24 0.09
CA ILE A 88 10.33 7.47 -0.69
C ILE A 88 9.36 8.57 -0.26
N ILE A 89 8.05 8.29 -0.22
CA ILE A 89 7.03 9.26 0.23
C ILE A 89 7.38 9.80 1.62
N TYR A 90 7.71 8.91 2.55
CA TYR A 90 8.11 9.31 3.89
C TYR A 90 9.39 10.16 3.87
N SER A 91 10.43 9.75 3.15
CA SER A 91 11.73 10.44 3.12
C SER A 91 11.63 11.87 2.56
N TYR A 92 10.78 12.07 1.55
CA TYR A 92 10.57 13.38 0.93
C TYR A 92 9.57 14.28 1.68
N ARG A 93 8.88 13.79 2.73
CA ARG A 93 7.83 14.57 3.43
C ARG A 93 8.31 15.95 3.91
N ASN A 94 9.57 16.03 4.39
CA ASN A 94 10.12 17.29 4.89
C ASN A 94 10.52 18.24 3.75
N GLN A 95 11.05 17.70 2.65
CA GLN A 95 11.44 18.48 1.46
C GLN A 95 10.20 19.00 0.72
N MET A 96 9.12 18.21 0.73
CA MET A 96 7.86 18.49 0.04
C MET A 96 6.79 19.04 0.99
N ARG A 97 7.16 19.68 2.11
CA ARG A 97 6.18 20.24 3.08
C ARG A 97 5.12 21.14 2.45
N HIS A 98 5.52 21.93 1.45
CA HIS A 98 4.62 22.82 0.71
C HIS A 98 3.64 22.09 -0.22
N LYS A 99 3.86 20.79 -0.51
CA LYS A 99 3.01 19.93 -1.34
C LYS A 99 2.67 18.61 -0.63
N LEU A 100 2.65 18.60 0.71
CA LEU A 100 2.57 17.37 1.50
C LEU A 100 1.29 16.58 1.21
N TYR A 101 0.15 17.26 1.07
CA TYR A 101 -1.13 16.64 0.69
C TYR A 101 -1.13 16.05 -0.73
N LEU A 102 -0.43 16.66 -1.68
CA LEU A 102 -0.26 16.09 -3.03
C LEU A 102 0.68 14.88 -3.01
N LEU A 103 1.77 14.95 -2.25
CA LEU A 103 2.72 13.85 -2.10
C LEU A 103 2.03 12.60 -1.54
N TYR A 104 1.31 12.73 -0.43
CA TYR A 104 0.57 11.60 0.16
C TYR A 104 -0.69 11.25 -0.64
N GLY A 105 -1.31 12.22 -1.32
CA GLY A 105 -2.48 12.00 -2.15
C GLY A 105 -2.19 11.13 -3.37
N LEU A 106 -1.27 11.59 -4.22
CA LEU A 106 -0.81 10.83 -5.37
C LEU A 106 -0.07 9.56 -4.94
N GLY A 107 0.68 9.60 -3.85
CA GLY A 107 1.35 8.44 -3.27
C GLY A 107 0.38 7.34 -2.85
N GLY A 108 -0.72 7.67 -2.17
CA GLY A 108 -1.76 6.70 -1.80
C GLY A 108 -2.46 6.08 -3.00
N LEU A 109 -2.81 6.89 -4.01
CA LEU A 109 -3.39 6.38 -5.26
C LEU A 109 -2.41 5.51 -6.06
N PHE A 110 -1.12 5.85 -6.03
CA PHE A 110 -0.08 5.03 -6.64
C PHE A 110 0.04 3.67 -5.96
N LEU A 111 0.06 3.62 -4.62
CA LEU A 111 0.06 2.36 -3.86
C LEU A 111 -1.19 1.51 -4.14
N MET A 112 -2.37 2.13 -4.25
CA MET A 112 -3.59 1.45 -4.69
C MET A 112 -3.40 0.82 -6.09
N GLY A 113 -2.87 1.59 -7.05
CA GLY A 113 -2.61 1.11 -8.41
C GLY A 113 -1.60 -0.04 -8.46
N LEU A 114 -0.55 0.00 -7.64
CA LEU A 114 0.39 -1.10 -7.50
C LEU A 114 -0.28 -2.35 -6.92
N GLY A 115 -1.13 -2.21 -5.91
CA GLY A 115 -1.89 -3.32 -5.34
C GLY A 115 -2.81 -3.99 -6.36
N ILE A 116 -3.54 -3.20 -7.16
CA ILE A 116 -4.37 -3.72 -8.26
C ILE A 116 -3.52 -4.47 -9.29
N ARG A 117 -2.38 -3.91 -9.69
CA ARG A 117 -1.46 -4.57 -10.63
C ARG A 117 -0.89 -5.87 -10.07
N ALA A 118 -0.50 -5.90 -8.80
CA ALA A 118 0.00 -7.08 -8.12
C ALA A 118 -1.05 -8.20 -8.05
N LEU A 119 -2.33 -7.84 -7.85
CA LEU A 119 -3.45 -8.78 -7.87
C LEU A 119 -3.64 -9.37 -9.26
N LEU A 120 -3.71 -8.53 -10.31
CA LEU A 120 -3.92 -8.99 -11.68
C LEU A 120 -2.80 -9.89 -12.20
N VAL A 121 -1.54 -9.61 -11.84
CA VAL A 121 -0.38 -10.40 -12.28
C VAL A 121 -0.05 -11.54 -11.32
N GLY A 122 -0.66 -11.58 -10.13
CA GLY A 122 -0.53 -12.71 -9.20
C GLY A 122 -1.43 -13.90 -9.51
N GLN A 123 -2.44 -13.72 -10.38
CA GLN A 123 -3.42 -14.73 -10.75
C GLN A 123 -3.00 -15.62 -11.94
N THR A 124 -1.90 -15.30 -12.60
CA THR A 124 -1.43 -15.91 -13.85
C THR A 124 0.05 -16.22 -13.76
#